data_AF-A0A2D0ABU7-F1
#
_entry.id   AF-A0A2D0ABU7-F1
#
_cell.length_a   1.000
_cell.length_b   1.000
_cell.length_c   1.000
_cell.angle_alpha   90.00
_cell.angle_beta   90.00
_cell.angle_gamma   90.00
#
_symmetry.space_group_name_H-M   'P 1'
#
loop_
_entity.id
_entity.type
_entity.pdbx_description
1 polymer ?
#
loop_
_entity_poly.entity_id
_entity_poly.type
_entity_poly.pdbx_seq_one_letter_code
_entity_poly.pdbx_strand_id
1 'polypeptide(L)'
;HAPRYTTDDAQRFIEALSNKLGVGTAHIQTGYEDTWYYLWRERRLPVNVDPLEARLDDELERVRLRRVFGQGLDHRVGYVLPLKRDEGVGMAGPKWVTGPWFFRDERMYLVPGDSPMGYRLPLDSLPWVSEADYPY
;
A
#
# COMPACT_ATOMS: atom_id res chain seq x y z
N HIS A 1 -19.21 -9.54 16.53
CA HIS A 1 -18.07 -10.23 17.16
C HIS A 1 -16.85 -9.34 16.98
N ALA A 2 -16.12 -8.98 18.05
CA ALA A 2 -14.87 -8.25 17.86
C ALA A 2 -13.85 -9.14 17.13
N PRO A 3 -13.04 -8.59 16.20
CA PRO A 3 -12.04 -9.38 15.49
C PRO A 3 -11.01 -9.92 16.49
N ARG A 4 -10.69 -11.22 16.37
CA ARG A 4 -9.74 -11.92 17.24
C ARG A 4 -8.28 -11.48 17.02
N TYR A 5 -8.01 -10.85 15.88
CA TYR A 5 -6.69 -10.38 15.46
C TYR A 5 -6.77 -8.94 14.98
N THR A 6 -5.70 -8.20 15.21
CA THR A 6 -5.53 -6.78 14.95
C THR A 6 -4.51 -6.53 13.84
N THR A 7 -4.39 -5.28 13.40
CA THR A 7 -3.32 -4.87 12.47
C THR A 7 -1.94 -5.11 13.08
N ASP A 8 -1.76 -4.95 14.40
CA ASP A 8 -0.48 -5.26 15.06
C ASP A 8 -0.14 -6.77 15.03
N ASP A 9 -1.14 -7.64 15.06
CA ASP A 9 -0.93 -9.08 14.84
C ASP A 9 -0.45 -9.37 13.41
N ALA A 10 -1.07 -8.71 12.43
CA ALA A 10 -0.66 -8.83 11.03
C ALA A 10 0.78 -8.34 10.81
N GLN A 11 1.18 -7.25 11.48
CA GLN A 11 2.54 -6.73 11.43
C GLN A 11 3.54 -7.77 11.96
N ARG A 12 3.30 -8.30 13.15
CA ARG A 12 4.17 -9.32 13.76
C ARG A 12 4.29 -10.56 12.89
N PHE A 13 3.17 -10.98 12.28
CA PHE A 13 3.15 -12.12 11.37
C PHE A 13 4.01 -11.88 10.13
N ILE A 14 3.81 -10.75 9.43
CA ILE A 14 4.51 -10.49 8.17
C ILE A 14 6.01 -10.26 8.39
N GLU A 15 6.40 -9.62 9.51
CA GLU A 15 7.80 -9.48 9.89
C GLU A 15 8.44 -10.85 10.15
N ALA A 16 7.79 -11.71 10.94
CA ALA A 16 8.28 -13.06 11.20
C ALA A 16 8.38 -13.91 9.93
N LEU A 17 7.38 -13.83 9.04
CA LEU A 17 7.39 -14.50 7.75
C LEU A 17 8.55 -14.02 6.88
N SER A 18 8.74 -12.70 6.75
CA SER A 18 9.80 -12.11 5.93
C SER A 18 11.20 -12.54 6.36
N ASN A 19 11.43 -12.61 7.68
CA ASN A 19 12.70 -13.09 8.24
C ASN A 19 12.87 -14.60 7.99
N LYS A 20 11.80 -15.39 8.09
CA LYS A 20 11.85 -16.83 7.82
C LYS A 20 12.10 -17.16 6.34
N LEU A 21 11.66 -16.29 5.43
CA LEU A 21 11.94 -16.39 4.00
C LEU A 21 13.35 -15.89 3.62
N GLY A 22 14.09 -15.29 4.55
CA GLY A 22 15.45 -14.77 4.31
C GLY A 22 15.50 -13.46 3.53
N VAL A 23 14.37 -12.77 3.38
CA VAL A 23 14.26 -11.53 2.57
C VAL A 23 14.28 -10.25 3.42
N GLY A 24 14.14 -10.38 4.74
CA GLY A 24 14.10 -9.27 5.69
C GLY A 24 12.83 -8.41 5.58
N THR A 25 12.73 -7.38 6.41
CA THR A 25 11.51 -6.56 6.58
C THR A 25 11.46 -5.30 5.72
N ALA A 26 12.55 -4.95 5.04
CA ALA A 26 12.73 -3.65 4.38
C ALA A 26 11.69 -3.34 3.28
N HIS A 27 11.11 -4.37 2.66
CA HIS A 27 10.17 -4.24 1.55
C HIS A 27 8.71 -4.50 1.94
N ILE A 28 8.43 -4.58 3.24
CA ILE A 28 7.05 -4.65 3.74
C ILE A 28 6.37 -3.30 3.51
N GLN A 29 5.24 -3.31 2.81
CA GLN A 29 4.43 -2.14 2.53
C GLN A 29 3.20 -2.11 3.43
N THR A 30 2.95 -0.99 4.09
CA THR A 30 1.71 -0.79 4.87
C THR A 30 0.60 -0.30 3.94
N GLY A 31 -0.56 -0.95 3.99
CA GLY A 31 -1.76 -0.56 3.26
C GLY A 31 -2.64 0.36 4.10
N TYR A 32 -3.03 1.49 3.51
CA TYR A 32 -3.87 2.50 4.14
C TYR A 32 -5.23 2.58 3.43
N GLU A 33 -6.31 2.75 4.20
CA GLU A 33 -7.57 3.19 3.57
C GLU A 33 -7.40 4.60 3.02
N ASP A 34 -8.02 4.88 1.87
CA ASP A 34 -8.20 6.23 1.40
C ASP A 34 -9.40 6.87 2.11
N THR A 35 -9.21 7.26 3.37
CA THR A 35 -10.25 7.89 4.20
C THR A 35 -10.78 9.20 3.58
N TRP A 36 -9.98 9.87 2.74
CA TRP A 36 -10.38 11.07 2.02
C TRP A 36 -11.50 10.80 1.00
N TYR A 37 -11.39 9.71 0.23
CA TYR A 37 -12.45 9.28 -0.70
C TYR A 37 -13.81 9.14 0.01
N TYR A 38 -13.81 8.55 1.21
CA TYR A 38 -15.04 8.36 1.99
C TYR A 38 -15.58 9.66 2.59
N LEU A 39 -14.72 10.52 3.15
CA LEU A 39 -15.15 11.82 3.69
C LEU A 39 -15.81 12.70 2.63
N TRP A 40 -15.27 12.72 1.42
CA TRP A 40 -15.87 13.46 0.32
C TRP A 40 -17.19 12.84 -0.13
N ARG A 41 -17.24 11.52 -0.34
CA ARG A 41 -18.46 10.82 -0.78
C ARG A 41 -19.63 11.06 0.18
N GLU A 42 -19.35 11.12 1.48
CA GLU A 42 -20.35 11.39 2.52
C GLU A 42 -20.62 12.89 2.74
N ARG A 43 -19.97 13.80 2.00
CA ARG A 43 -19.99 15.27 2.19
C ARG A 43 -19.57 15.72 3.59
N ARG A 44 -18.65 14.97 4.22
CA ARG A 44 -18.14 15.22 5.57
C ARG A 44 -16.77 15.88 5.53
N LEU A 45 -16.55 16.74 4.54
CA LEU A 45 -15.32 17.51 4.45
C LEU A 45 -15.18 18.42 5.68
N PRO A 46 -13.96 18.60 6.20
CA PRO A 46 -13.69 19.63 7.19
C PRO A 46 -14.20 20.99 6.72
N VAL A 47 -14.71 21.80 7.65
CA VAL A 47 -15.32 23.13 7.37
C VAL A 47 -14.39 24.09 6.63
N ASN A 48 -13.09 23.84 6.62
CA ASN A 48 -12.08 24.64 5.90
C ASN A 48 -11.79 24.15 4.48
N VAL A 49 -12.58 23.22 3.93
CA VAL A 49 -12.46 22.74 2.54
C VAL A 49 -13.73 23.11 1.78
N ASP A 50 -13.59 23.97 0.77
CA ASP A 50 -14.71 24.32 -0.09
C ASP A 50 -15.04 23.14 -1.02
N PRO A 51 -16.24 22.52 -0.91
CA PRO A 51 -16.64 21.41 -1.78
C PRO A 51 -16.79 21.80 -3.25
N LEU A 52 -16.88 23.10 -3.56
CA LEU A 52 -17.09 23.63 -4.91
C LEU A 52 -15.76 23.92 -5.65
N GLU A 53 -14.64 24.09 -4.93
CA GLU A 53 -13.32 24.27 -5.57
C GLU A 53 -12.64 22.95 -5.90
N ALA A 54 -12.93 21.88 -5.14
CA ALA A 54 -12.26 20.60 -5.30
C ALA A 54 -12.85 19.79 -6.48
N ARG A 55 -12.29 19.91 -7.69
CA ARG A 55 -12.63 18.99 -8.81
C ARG A 55 -11.93 17.64 -8.59
N LEU A 56 -12.47 16.87 -7.66
CA LEU A 56 -11.94 15.57 -7.23
C LEU A 56 -12.04 14.45 -8.27
N ASP A 57 -12.65 14.72 -9.43
CA ASP A 57 -12.54 13.85 -10.61
C ASP A 57 -11.11 13.85 -11.17
N ASP A 58 -10.34 14.91 -10.92
CA ASP A 58 -8.93 15.03 -11.29
C ASP A 58 -8.02 14.31 -10.28
N GLU A 59 -7.21 13.37 -10.78
CA GLU A 59 -6.26 12.59 -9.98
C GLU A 59 -5.21 13.48 -9.29
N LEU A 60 -4.72 14.53 -9.95
CA LEU A 60 -3.69 15.43 -9.42
C LEU A 60 -4.24 16.30 -8.29
N GLU A 61 -5.47 16.78 -8.41
CA GLU A 61 -6.10 17.59 -7.38
C GLU A 61 -6.39 16.76 -6.12
N ARG A 62 -6.83 15.51 -6.32
CA ARG A 62 -6.97 14.51 -5.25
C ARG A 62 -5.65 14.27 -4.52
N VAL A 63 -4.56 14.09 -5.26
CA VAL A 63 -3.20 13.89 -4.69
C VAL A 63 -2.76 15.11 -3.87
N ARG A 64 -2.94 16.32 -4.41
CA ARG A 64 -2.57 17.57 -3.71
C ARG A 64 -3.33 17.72 -2.39
N LEU A 65 -4.65 17.50 -2.41
CA LEU A 65 -5.48 17.60 -1.21
C LEU A 65 -5.11 16.52 -0.19
N ARG A 66 -4.88 15.27 -0.61
CA ARG A 66 -4.39 14.20 0.29
C ARG A 66 -3.11 14.60 1.02
N ARG A 67 -2.13 15.18 0.33
CA ARG A 67 -0.87 15.60 0.95
C ARG A 67 -1.07 16.69 2.01
N VAL A 68 -2.01 17.62 1.79
CA VAL A 68 -2.31 18.71 2.72
C VAL A 68 -3.01 18.20 4.00
N PHE A 69 -3.86 17.18 3.88
CA PHE A 69 -4.67 16.67 5.01
C PHE A 69 -4.18 15.32 5.57
N GLY A 70 -3.08 14.76 5.08
CA GLY A 70 -2.58 13.43 5.45
C GLY A 70 -2.21 13.26 6.92
N GLN A 71 -1.97 14.34 7.67
CA GLN A 71 -1.72 14.28 9.11
C GLN A 71 -3.03 14.09 9.90
N GLY A 72 -3.58 12.88 9.91
CA GLY A 72 -4.68 12.52 10.82
C GLY A 72 -5.77 11.61 10.25
N LEU A 73 -5.71 11.28 8.96
CA LEU A 73 -6.69 10.43 8.27
C LEU A 73 -6.15 9.03 7.93
N ASP A 74 -4.97 8.67 8.44
CA ASP A 74 -4.31 7.42 8.10
C ASP A 74 -4.87 6.24 8.92
N HIS A 75 -5.72 5.42 8.30
CA HIS A 75 -6.14 4.15 8.90
C HIS A 75 -5.37 2.98 8.28
N ARG A 76 -4.47 2.36 9.06
CA ARG A 76 -3.71 1.17 8.65
C ARG A 76 -4.62 -0.06 8.60
N VAL A 77 -4.64 -0.72 7.45
CA VAL A 77 -5.53 -1.86 7.18
C VAL A 77 -4.78 -3.17 7.20
N GLY A 78 -3.53 -3.17 6.77
CA GLY A 78 -2.72 -4.37 6.68
C GLY A 78 -1.36 -4.13 6.03
N TYR A 79 -0.70 -5.23 5.64
CA TYR A 79 0.66 -5.22 5.13
C TYR A 79 0.82 -6.13 3.91
N VAL A 80 1.71 -5.76 2.99
CA VAL A 80 2.06 -6.51 1.79
C VAL A 80 3.56 -6.73 1.76
N LEU A 81 3.98 -7.94 1.36
CA LEU A 81 5.38 -8.26 1.07
C LEU A 81 5.44 -8.76 -0.37
N PRO A 82 6.02 -7.99 -1.30
CA PRO A 82 6.22 -8.45 -2.68
C PRO A 82 7.22 -9.60 -2.67
N LEU A 83 6.84 -10.75 -3.23
CA LEU A 83 7.71 -11.92 -3.28
C LEU A 83 7.80 -12.45 -4.70
N LYS A 84 9.02 -12.79 -5.10
CA LYS A 84 9.31 -13.55 -6.31
C LYS A 84 10.18 -14.74 -5.91
N ARG A 85 9.95 -15.87 -6.56
CA ARG A 85 10.86 -17.01 -6.46
C ARG A 85 11.99 -16.80 -7.46
N ASP A 86 13.21 -16.83 -6.96
CA ASP A 86 14.43 -16.89 -7.77
C ASP A 86 14.88 -18.36 -7.78
N GLU A 87 15.00 -18.97 -8.96
CA GLU A 87 15.41 -20.37 -9.08
C GLU A 87 16.88 -20.59 -8.68
N GLY A 88 17.66 -19.51 -8.53
CA GLY A 88 19.05 -19.56 -8.09
C GLY A 88 20.01 -20.09 -9.16
N VAL A 89 21.31 -20.01 -8.87
CA VAL A 89 22.37 -20.51 -9.77
C VAL A 89 23.18 -21.59 -9.05
N GLY A 90 23.43 -22.71 -9.71
CA GLY A 90 24.25 -23.80 -9.18
C GLY A 90 23.56 -24.61 -8.06
N MET A 91 24.30 -24.98 -7.01
CA MET A 91 23.81 -25.88 -5.95
C MET A 91 23.01 -25.17 -4.84
N ALA A 92 22.86 -23.83 -4.90
CA ALA A 92 22.21 -23.05 -3.85
C ALA A 92 20.68 -23.27 -3.75
N GLY A 93 20.06 -23.81 -4.82
CA GLY A 93 18.62 -24.04 -4.88
C GLY A 93 17.78 -22.76 -4.96
N PRO A 94 16.45 -22.90 -5.07
CA PRO A 94 15.54 -21.77 -5.19
C PRO A 94 15.48 -20.96 -3.88
N LYS A 95 15.46 -19.64 -4.01
CA LYS A 95 15.34 -18.69 -2.90
C LYS A 95 14.21 -17.70 -3.12
N TRP A 96 13.72 -17.12 -2.03
CA TRP A 96 12.81 -15.99 -2.12
C TRP A 96 13.59 -14.71 -2.31
N VAL A 97 13.07 -13.84 -3.17
CA VAL A 97 13.54 -12.46 -3.33
C VAL A 97 12.35 -11.52 -3.21
N THR A 98 12.63 -10.30 -2.80
CA THR A 98 11.66 -9.22 -2.64
C THR A 98 12.25 -7.94 -3.24
N GLY A 99 11.44 -6.90 -3.40
CA GLY A 99 11.90 -5.64 -3.95
C GLY A 99 10.98 -4.47 -3.63
N PRO A 100 11.42 -3.24 -3.87
CA PRO A 100 10.66 -2.04 -3.56
C PRO A 100 9.43 -1.92 -4.47
N TRP A 101 8.34 -1.45 -3.88
CA TRP A 101 7.20 -0.90 -4.60
C TRP A 101 7.26 0.61 -4.49
N PHE A 102 7.26 1.28 -5.64
CA PHE A 102 7.30 2.73 -5.71
C PHE A 102 5.90 3.25 -6.04
N PHE A 103 5.31 3.99 -5.11
CA PHE A 103 4.03 4.65 -5.31
C PHE A 103 4.24 6.14 -5.53
N ARG A 104 3.38 6.76 -6.36
CA ARG A 104 3.39 8.20 -6.60
C ARG A 104 3.25 9.02 -5.31
N ASP A 105 2.42 8.52 -4.38
CA ASP A 105 2.08 9.20 -3.13
C ASP A 105 2.99 8.79 -1.95
N GLU A 106 4.15 8.16 -2.21
CA GLU A 106 5.09 7.61 -1.21
C GLU A 106 4.51 6.52 -0.27
N ARG A 107 3.20 6.27 -0.35
CA ARG A 107 2.44 5.29 0.45
C ARG A 107 1.49 4.49 -0.43
N MET A 108 1.14 3.28 0.03
CA MET A 108 0.17 2.40 -0.61
C MET A 108 -1.25 2.69 -0.10
N TYR A 109 -1.97 3.56 -0.79
CA TYR A 109 -3.41 3.75 -0.57
C TYR A 109 -4.20 2.68 -1.33
N LEU A 110 -5.11 2.02 -0.64
CA LEU A 110 -5.95 1.00 -1.23
C LEU A 110 -7.02 1.62 -2.13
N VAL A 111 -7.37 0.92 -3.20
CA VAL A 111 -8.56 1.24 -3.99
C VAL A 111 -9.77 1.23 -3.06
N PRO A 112 -10.65 2.24 -3.10
CA PRO A 112 -11.83 2.27 -2.24
C PRO A 112 -12.75 1.08 -2.48
N GLY A 113 -13.26 0.48 -1.40
CA GLY A 113 -14.16 -0.66 -1.46
C GLY A 113 -14.25 -1.41 -0.13
N ASP A 114 -15.18 -2.36 -0.05
CA ASP A 114 -15.39 -3.25 1.08
C ASP A 114 -14.69 -4.62 0.92
N SER A 115 -14.14 -4.91 -0.26
CA SER A 115 -13.35 -6.10 -0.54
C SER A 115 -12.12 -6.25 0.37
N PRO A 116 -11.59 -7.46 0.58
CA PRO A 116 -10.32 -7.67 1.27
C PRO A 116 -9.18 -6.87 0.64
N MET A 117 -8.22 -6.42 1.46
CA MET A 117 -7.10 -5.57 1.05
C MET A 117 -6.37 -6.09 -0.21
N GLY A 118 -6.15 -7.40 -0.32
CA GLY A 118 -5.44 -8.00 -1.45
C GLY A 118 -6.08 -7.73 -2.82
N TYR A 119 -7.40 -7.57 -2.88
CA TYR A 119 -8.13 -7.21 -4.11
C TYR A 119 -8.16 -5.71 -4.39
N ARG A 120 -7.74 -4.90 -3.42
CA ARG A 120 -7.75 -3.43 -3.48
C ARG A 120 -6.35 -2.84 -3.61
N LEU A 121 -5.35 -3.67 -3.89
CA LEU A 121 -3.99 -3.19 -4.11
C LEU A 121 -3.94 -2.36 -5.40
N PRO A 122 -3.32 -1.16 -5.39
CA PRO A 122 -3.20 -0.32 -6.57
C PRO A 122 -2.07 -0.79 -7.49
N LEU A 123 -2.12 -2.04 -7.96
CA LEU A 123 -1.03 -2.66 -8.73
C LEU A 123 -0.79 -1.95 -10.07
N ASP A 124 -1.84 -1.43 -10.71
CA ASP A 124 -1.74 -0.68 -11.96
C ASP A 124 -1.01 0.67 -11.80
N SER A 125 -0.87 1.16 -10.56
CA SER A 125 -0.16 2.40 -10.24
C SER A 125 1.34 2.19 -10.02
N LEU A 126 1.80 0.94 -9.92
CA LEU A 126 3.22 0.64 -9.83
C LEU A 126 3.88 0.99 -11.17
N PRO A 127 5.02 1.71 -11.19
CA PRO A 127 5.73 1.98 -12.43
C PRO A 127 6.11 0.66 -13.10
N TRP A 128 5.95 0.60 -14.43
CA TRP A 128 6.41 -0.54 -15.22
C TRP A 128 7.93 -0.61 -15.09
N VAL A 129 8.44 -1.49 -14.23
CA VAL A 129 9.87 -1.74 -14.13
C VAL A 129 10.22 -2.60 -15.33
N SER A 130 10.87 -1.99 -16.32
CA SER A 130 11.36 -2.73 -17.48
C SER A 130 12.37 -3.78 -17.01
N GLU A 131 12.45 -4.95 -17.66
CA GLU A 131 13.43 -6.00 -17.35
C GLU A 131 14.89 -5.49 -17.34
N ALA A 132 15.15 -4.30 -17.88
CA ALA A 132 16.47 -3.66 -17.92
C ALA A 132 16.98 -3.10 -16.57
N ASP A 133 16.13 -2.99 -15.53
CA ASP A 133 16.54 -2.50 -14.20
C ASP A 133 16.85 -3.62 -13.19
N TYR A 134 16.85 -4.89 -13.61
CA TYR A 134 17.38 -5.98 -12.78
C TYR A 134 18.91 -6.01 -12.89
N PRO A 135 19.67 -5.81 -11.79
CA PRO A 135 21.08 -6.17 -11.80
C PRO A 135 21.14 -7.71 -11.81
N TYR A 136 21.82 -8.23 -12.81
CA TYR A 136 22.25 -9.63 -12.97
C TYR A 136 22.83 -10.24 -11.69
#